data_AF-A0AAQ3QUK2-F1
#
_entry.id   AF-A0AAQ3QUK2-F1
#
_cell.length_a   1.000
_cell.length_b   1.000
_cell.length_c   1.000
_cell.angle_alpha   90.00
_cell.angle_beta   90.00
_cell.angle_gamma   90.00
#
_symmetry.space_group_name_H-M   'P 1'
#
loop_
_entity.id
_entity.type
_entity.pdbx_description
1 polymer ?
#
loop_
_entity_poly.entity_id
_entity_poly.type
_entity_poly.pdbx_seq_one_letter_code
_entity_poly.pdbx_strand_id
1 'polypeptide(L)'
;MYPNKNKRRNLTAATIGALLGSTSLNGIIVTNVDLGLSGGIAGNGNGTFDWDIDGQGGQEAIVDIFQDRIVDLFSRGNSFGVRALGPAGAGNLLNLGLSNYVNTGDATFGSYIYTILRDGNIRFATGFTSGENGYIGFQFRPAGTTLYGWAEVVLTEGGDTGTFEIVQWAYEDTGANIQTGAIPEPATVATGLGALALGAAGLRRWRKTKQAA
;
A
#
# COMPACT_ATOMS: atom_id res chain seq x y z
N MET A 1 -34.75 29.76 -65.82
CA MET A 1 -34.94 30.45 -64.53
C MET A 1 -35.05 29.37 -63.46
N TYR A 2 -33.97 29.10 -62.72
CA TYR A 2 -33.87 28.01 -61.74
C TYR A 2 -33.58 28.59 -60.35
N PRO A 3 -34.22 28.12 -59.26
CA PRO A 3 -34.00 28.64 -57.91
C PRO A 3 -32.77 27.98 -57.25
N ASN A 4 -31.91 28.79 -56.64
CA ASN A 4 -30.71 28.34 -55.93
C ASN A 4 -30.99 28.02 -54.45
N LYS A 5 -30.32 26.98 -53.96
CA LYS A 5 -30.58 26.17 -52.77
C LYS A 5 -30.17 26.87 -51.45
N ASN A 6 -31.05 26.74 -50.46
CA ASN A 6 -30.87 26.81 -49.00
C ASN A 6 -29.47 27.13 -48.43
N LYS A 7 -29.31 28.35 -47.89
CA LYS A 7 -28.24 28.71 -46.92
C LYS A 7 -28.42 27.92 -45.62
N ARG A 8 -27.56 26.94 -45.35
CA ARG A 8 -27.41 26.34 -44.02
C ARG A 8 -26.54 27.26 -43.15
N ARG A 9 -27.06 27.67 -41.98
CA ARG A 9 -26.30 28.39 -40.95
C ARG A 9 -25.40 27.39 -40.23
N ASN A 10 -24.08 27.54 -40.37
CA ASN A 10 -23.10 26.79 -39.58
C ASN A 10 -23.09 27.37 -38.17
N LEU A 11 -23.58 26.60 -37.19
CA LEU A 11 -23.34 26.87 -35.77
C LEU A 11 -21.92 26.43 -35.43
N THR A 12 -21.02 27.40 -35.27
CA THR A 12 -19.69 27.19 -34.69
C THR A 12 -19.87 26.72 -33.25
N ALA A 13 -19.49 25.48 -32.96
CA ALA A 13 -19.43 24.95 -31.61
C ALA A 13 -18.40 25.76 -30.80
N ALA A 14 -18.86 26.45 -29.76
CA ALA A 14 -17.98 27.05 -28.77
C ALA A 14 -17.27 25.92 -28.03
N THR A 15 -15.95 25.82 -28.20
CA THR A 15 -15.11 24.89 -27.45
C THR A 15 -15.19 25.29 -25.97
N ILE A 16 -15.84 24.45 -25.18
CA ILE A 16 -15.80 24.56 -23.71
C ILE A 16 -14.39 24.13 -23.31
N GLY A 17 -13.52 25.12 -23.07
CA GLY A 17 -12.26 24.90 -22.38
C GLY A 17 -12.57 24.52 -20.93
N ALA A 18 -12.71 23.22 -20.67
CA ALA A 18 -12.66 22.71 -19.31
C ALA A 18 -11.20 22.83 -18.85
N LEU A 19 -10.98 23.78 -17.95
CA LEU A 19 -9.80 23.89 -17.10
C LEU A 19 -9.67 22.56 -16.33
N LEU A 20 -8.84 21.64 -16.84
CA LEU A 20 -8.35 20.53 -16.04
C LEU A 20 -7.43 21.14 -15.00
N GLY A 21 -8.00 21.45 -13.83
CA GLY A 21 -7.21 21.62 -12.63
C GLY A 21 -6.35 20.37 -12.48
N SER A 22 -5.03 20.57 -12.51
CA SER A 22 -4.06 19.55 -12.18
C SER A 22 -4.35 19.03 -10.78
N THR A 23 -5.03 17.90 -10.68
CA THR A 23 -4.95 17.07 -9.47
C THR A 23 -3.62 16.35 -9.55
N SER A 24 -2.80 16.53 -8.51
CA SER A 24 -1.46 15.96 -8.39
C SER A 24 -1.44 14.47 -8.77
N LEU A 25 -0.32 14.07 -9.38
CA LEU A 25 0.12 12.69 -9.55
C LEU A 25 0.17 12.04 -8.16
N ASN A 26 -0.95 11.46 -7.72
CA ASN A 26 -0.95 10.56 -6.56
C ASN A 26 -0.84 9.17 -7.17
N GLY A 27 0.27 8.47 -6.94
CA GLY A 27 0.45 7.14 -7.51
C GLY A 27 -0.57 6.13 -7.00
N ILE A 28 -0.57 4.99 -7.65
CA ILE A 28 -1.51 3.92 -7.37
C ILE A 28 -0.95 3.19 -6.15
N ILE A 29 -1.72 3.16 -5.07
CA ILE A 29 -1.42 2.26 -3.98
C ILE A 29 -1.72 0.84 -4.48
N VAL A 30 -0.75 -0.06 -4.42
CA VAL A 30 -0.96 -1.47 -4.74
C VAL A 30 -1.24 -2.18 -3.43
N THR A 31 -2.41 -2.82 -3.30
CA THR A 31 -2.78 -3.59 -2.10
C THR A 31 -2.79 -5.07 -2.39
N ASN A 32 -2.10 -5.83 -1.57
CA ASN A 32 -2.14 -7.28 -1.58
C ASN A 32 -2.68 -7.76 -0.22
N VAL A 33 -3.67 -8.64 -0.29
CA VAL A 33 -4.18 -9.36 0.88
C VAL A 33 -3.62 -10.76 0.77
N ASP A 34 -2.83 -11.18 1.75
CA ASP A 34 -2.48 -12.58 1.88
C ASP A 34 -3.19 -13.15 3.10
N LEU A 35 -3.95 -14.22 2.88
CA LEU A 35 -4.87 -14.78 3.87
C LEU A 35 -4.18 -15.74 4.85
N GLY A 36 -2.87 -15.60 5.07
CA GLY A 36 -2.17 -16.38 6.09
C GLY A 36 -0.69 -16.62 5.86
N LEU A 37 0.09 -15.60 5.49
CA LEU A 37 1.56 -15.68 5.63
C LEU A 37 1.91 -15.62 7.10
N SER A 38 1.91 -16.79 7.72
CA SER A 38 2.23 -16.97 9.13
C SER A 38 3.58 -17.66 9.26
N GLY A 39 4.57 -16.90 9.73
CA GLY A 39 5.80 -17.41 10.30
C GLY A 39 5.56 -17.71 11.79
N GLY A 40 5.00 -18.87 12.10
CA GLY A 40 4.79 -19.32 13.46
C GLY A 40 5.97 -20.16 13.98
N ILE A 41 6.47 -19.87 15.18
CA ILE A 41 7.29 -20.83 15.93
C ILE A 41 6.32 -21.91 16.42
N ALA A 42 6.16 -23.00 15.66
CA ALA A 42 5.49 -24.20 16.12
C ALA A 42 6.54 -25.32 16.31
N GLY A 43 7.21 -25.31 17.46
CA GLY A 43 8.22 -26.32 17.85
C GLY A 43 9.64 -26.04 17.36
N ASN A 44 10.56 -26.98 17.65
CA ASN A 44 12.01 -26.93 17.33
C ASN A 44 12.29 -27.14 15.82
N GLY A 45 11.70 -26.31 14.95
CA GLY A 45 11.85 -26.38 13.50
C GLY A 45 12.56 -25.16 12.93
N ASN A 46 13.25 -25.36 11.80
CA ASN A 46 13.62 -24.25 10.92
C ASN A 46 12.47 -23.99 9.93
N GLY A 47 12.28 -22.74 9.55
CA GLY A 47 11.34 -22.34 8.51
C GLY A 47 11.83 -21.08 7.80
N THR A 48 11.48 -20.95 6.53
CA THR A 48 11.80 -19.76 5.73
C THR A 48 10.53 -19.40 5.00
N PHE A 49 10.12 -18.15 5.11
CA PHE A 49 9.01 -17.57 4.38
C PHE A 49 9.53 -16.47 3.46
N ASP A 50 9.30 -16.65 2.17
CA ASP A 50 9.77 -15.75 1.12
C ASP A 50 8.64 -14.74 0.79
N TRP A 51 8.90 -13.45 1.02
CA TRP A 51 7.93 -12.36 0.80
C TRP A 51 8.22 -11.63 -0.52
N ASP A 52 7.38 -11.92 -1.51
CA ASP A 52 7.32 -11.23 -2.81
C ASP A 52 6.29 -10.10 -2.74
N ILE A 53 6.76 -8.85 -2.71
CA ILE A 53 5.95 -7.68 -2.39
C ILE A 53 5.19 -7.18 -3.61
N ASP A 54 5.83 -7.20 -4.79
CA ASP A 54 5.29 -6.66 -6.03
C ASP A 54 4.78 -7.75 -7.00
N GLY A 55 5.04 -9.02 -6.72
CA GLY A 55 4.66 -10.16 -7.55
C GLY A 55 5.47 -10.25 -8.85
N GLN A 56 6.59 -9.54 -8.94
CA GLN A 56 7.42 -9.44 -10.13
C GLN A 56 8.87 -9.83 -9.83
N GLY A 57 9.30 -10.96 -10.40
CA GLY A 57 10.68 -11.41 -10.31
C GLY A 57 10.88 -12.34 -9.13
N GLY A 58 11.79 -11.98 -8.22
CA GLY A 58 12.14 -12.78 -7.05
C GLY A 58 11.82 -12.01 -5.78
N GLN A 59 11.90 -12.67 -4.63
CA GLN A 59 11.36 -12.11 -3.39
C GLN A 59 12.23 -10.99 -2.82
N GLU A 60 11.61 -9.95 -2.28
CA GLU A 60 12.28 -8.80 -1.68
C GLU A 60 12.77 -9.08 -0.26
N ALA A 61 11.99 -9.84 0.50
CA ALA A 61 12.25 -10.10 1.91
C ALA A 61 12.10 -11.58 2.26
N ILE A 62 12.77 -11.98 3.35
CA ILE A 62 12.63 -13.31 3.95
C ILE A 62 12.28 -13.14 5.42
N VAL A 63 11.30 -13.90 5.89
CA VAL A 63 11.10 -14.18 7.31
C VAL A 63 11.70 -15.56 7.61
N ASP A 64 12.78 -15.59 8.39
CA ASP A 64 13.43 -16.84 8.79
C ASP A 64 13.07 -17.21 10.23
N ILE A 65 12.92 -18.50 10.45
CA ILE A 65 12.64 -19.14 11.74
C ILE A 65 13.77 -20.11 12.02
N PHE A 66 14.51 -19.87 13.09
CA PHE A 66 15.64 -20.71 13.50
C PHE A 66 15.23 -21.70 14.60
N GLN A 67 15.94 -22.84 14.66
CA GLN A 67 15.87 -23.85 15.71
C GLN A 67 15.95 -23.29 17.14
N ASP A 68 16.61 -22.14 17.31
CA ASP A 68 16.70 -21.41 18.59
C ASP A 68 15.44 -20.58 18.91
N ARG A 69 14.32 -20.83 18.20
CA ARG A 69 13.02 -20.17 18.39
C ARG A 69 13.12 -18.66 18.18
N ILE A 70 13.89 -18.28 17.16
CA ILE A 70 14.11 -16.90 16.75
C ILE A 70 13.38 -16.67 15.43
N VAL A 71 12.64 -15.58 15.34
CA VAL A 71 12.07 -15.08 14.07
C VAL A 71 12.84 -13.83 13.66
N ASP A 72 13.40 -13.85 12.47
CA ASP A 72 14.13 -12.73 11.88
C ASP A 72 13.46 -12.26 10.58
N LEU A 73 13.69 -11.01 10.21
CA LEU A 73 13.28 -10.44 8.92
C LEU A 73 14.49 -9.88 8.20
N PHE A 74 14.73 -10.34 6.99
CA PHE A 74 15.91 -10.01 6.18
C PHE A 74 15.52 -9.51 4.80
N SER A 75 16.32 -8.61 4.25
CA SER A 75 16.32 -8.35 2.81
C SER A 75 16.89 -9.57 2.08
N ARG A 76 16.26 -9.97 0.97
CA ARG A 76 16.98 -10.69 -0.08
C ARG A 76 17.73 -9.67 -0.93
N GLY A 77 19.04 -9.86 -1.08
CA GLY A 77 19.88 -8.89 -1.80
C GLY A 77 19.91 -7.51 -1.12
N ASN A 78 19.89 -6.44 -1.92
CA ASN A 78 19.98 -5.04 -1.45
C ASN A 78 18.71 -4.23 -1.75
N SER A 79 17.58 -4.90 -1.91
CA SER A 79 16.35 -4.29 -2.40
C SER A 79 15.28 -4.07 -1.34
N PHE A 80 15.48 -4.44 -0.07
CA PHE A 80 14.48 -4.26 0.98
C PHE A 80 15.06 -3.61 2.25
N GLY A 81 14.24 -2.83 2.93
CA GLY A 81 14.51 -2.36 4.27
C GLY A 81 13.23 -2.13 5.05
N VAL A 82 13.25 -2.40 6.35
CA VAL A 82 12.11 -2.22 7.25
C VAL A 82 12.44 -1.17 8.30
N ARG A 83 11.43 -0.40 8.71
CA ARG A 83 11.58 0.66 9.69
C ARG A 83 11.86 0.07 11.06
N ALA A 84 12.95 0.55 11.66
CA ALA A 84 13.47 0.03 12.92
C ALA A 84 13.72 1.16 13.93
N LEU A 85 13.64 0.85 15.22
CA LEU A 85 14.14 1.72 16.27
C LEU A 85 15.60 1.35 16.58
N GLY A 86 16.53 2.21 16.16
CA GLY A 86 17.98 2.00 16.37
C GLY A 86 18.83 2.39 15.16
N PRO A 87 20.15 2.18 15.21
CA PRO A 87 21.02 2.38 14.06
C PRO A 87 20.67 1.43 12.91
N ALA A 88 21.00 1.82 11.68
CA ALA A 88 20.70 1.03 10.48
C ALA A 88 21.31 -0.37 10.60
N GLY A 89 20.47 -1.40 10.49
CA GLY A 89 20.90 -2.81 10.57
C GLY A 89 21.15 -3.33 11.99
N ALA A 90 20.41 -2.92 13.02
CA ALA A 90 20.36 -3.66 14.29
C ALA A 90 19.16 -3.27 15.18
N GLY A 91 18.22 -2.47 14.65
CA GLY A 91 17.13 -1.93 15.44
C GLY A 91 16.03 -2.96 15.71
N ASN A 92 15.24 -2.71 16.74
CA ASN A 92 14.02 -3.45 17.00
C ASN A 92 12.98 -3.13 15.91
N LEU A 93 12.18 -4.11 15.51
CA LEU A 93 11.02 -3.86 14.65
C LEU A 93 10.13 -2.80 15.31
N LEU A 94 9.68 -1.79 14.55
CA LEU A 94 8.91 -0.69 15.08
C LEU A 94 7.45 -0.76 14.60
N ASN A 95 6.51 -0.83 15.54
CA ASN A 95 5.11 -0.56 15.25
C ASN A 95 4.93 0.96 15.07
N LEU A 96 4.57 1.38 13.87
CA LEU A 96 4.30 2.78 13.55
C LEU A 96 2.91 3.21 14.00
N GLY A 97 1.99 2.26 14.18
CA GLY A 97 0.56 2.56 14.33
C GLY A 97 -0.08 3.05 13.03
N LEU A 98 -1.40 3.18 13.02
CA LEU A 98 -2.20 3.58 11.87
C LEU A 98 -1.94 5.05 11.48
N SER A 99 -2.08 5.38 10.19
CA SER A 99 -1.98 6.75 9.64
C SER A 99 -0.63 7.47 9.85
N ASN A 100 0.44 6.72 10.10
CA ASN A 100 1.79 7.26 10.20
C ASN A 100 2.51 7.18 8.86
N TYR A 101 3.28 8.21 8.53
CA TYR A 101 4.01 8.26 7.26
C TYR A 101 5.22 7.32 7.26
N VAL A 102 5.35 6.55 6.18
CA VAL A 102 6.56 5.85 5.76
C VAL A 102 7.26 6.73 4.73
N ASN A 103 8.41 7.29 5.08
CA ASN A 103 9.14 8.27 4.27
C ASN A 103 10.65 8.26 4.55
N THR A 104 11.41 9.01 3.75
CA THR A 104 12.87 9.17 3.87
C THR A 104 13.33 10.17 4.93
N GLY A 105 12.45 11.06 5.38
CA GLY A 105 12.83 12.29 6.08
C GLY A 105 13.48 12.06 7.44
N ASP A 106 13.01 11.06 8.18
CA ASP A 106 13.41 10.81 9.56
C ASP A 106 13.43 9.30 9.92
N ALA A 107 13.55 8.42 8.92
CA ALA A 107 13.40 6.98 9.11
C ALA A 107 14.72 6.21 8.88
N THR A 108 15.14 5.44 9.88
CA THR A 108 16.14 4.39 9.70
C THR A 108 15.45 3.14 9.15
N PHE A 109 15.78 2.76 7.91
CA PHE A 109 15.44 1.45 7.36
C PHE A 109 16.61 0.50 7.54
N GLY A 110 16.41 -0.58 8.29
CA GLY A 110 17.38 -1.66 8.41
C GLY A 110 17.16 -2.69 7.30
N SER A 111 18.24 -3.17 6.68
CA SER A 111 18.19 -4.31 5.74
C SER A 111 17.88 -5.65 6.44
N TYR A 112 17.86 -5.65 7.77
CA TYR A 112 17.48 -6.78 8.59
C TYR A 112 17.01 -6.33 9.98
N ILE A 113 16.17 -7.16 10.60
CA ILE A 113 15.80 -7.14 12.01
C ILE A 113 16.14 -8.50 12.58
N TYR A 114 17.14 -8.51 13.46
CA TYR A 114 17.42 -9.69 14.26
C TYR A 114 16.43 -9.76 15.41
N THR A 115 15.81 -10.93 15.52
CA THR A 115 15.03 -11.38 16.65
C THR A 115 13.78 -10.54 16.83
N ILE A 116 12.85 -10.58 15.89
CA ILE A 116 11.48 -10.05 16.07
C ILE A 116 10.80 -10.79 17.24
N LEU A 117 10.92 -12.11 17.25
CA LEU A 117 10.54 -12.97 18.37
C LEU A 117 11.73 -13.81 18.82
N ARG A 118 11.79 -14.10 20.13
CA ARG A 118 12.67 -15.12 20.71
C ARG A 118 11.93 -15.91 21.77
N ASP A 119 11.99 -17.23 21.69
CA ASP A 119 11.29 -18.12 22.62
C ASP A 119 9.82 -17.64 22.78
N GLY A 120 9.18 -17.40 21.62
CA GLY A 120 7.81 -16.89 21.46
C GLY A 120 7.47 -15.59 22.21
N ASN A 121 8.46 -14.77 22.54
CA ASN A 121 8.28 -13.49 23.22
C ASN A 121 8.51 -12.29 22.28
N ILE A 122 7.66 -11.26 22.39
CA ILE A 122 7.67 -10.09 21.48
C ILE A 122 8.46 -8.89 22.01
N ARG A 123 9.20 -9.01 23.13
CA ARG A 123 9.94 -7.88 23.76
C ARG A 123 10.95 -7.18 22.84
N PHE A 124 11.29 -7.82 21.73
CA PHE A 124 12.24 -7.33 20.73
C PHE A 124 11.55 -6.58 19.57
N ALA A 125 10.22 -6.56 19.56
CA ALA A 125 9.39 -5.75 18.68
C ALA A 125 8.82 -4.57 19.48
N THR A 126 9.23 -3.34 19.13
CA THR A 126 8.89 -2.13 19.88
C THR A 126 7.51 -1.62 19.50
N GLY A 127 6.68 -1.37 20.52
CA GLY A 127 5.33 -0.81 20.34
C GLY A 127 4.28 -1.83 19.88
N PHE A 128 4.61 -3.12 19.88
CA PHE A 128 3.66 -4.19 19.62
C PHE A 128 2.97 -4.65 20.90
N THR A 129 1.71 -5.05 20.76
CA THR A 129 0.92 -5.73 21.79
C THR A 129 0.57 -7.11 21.24
N SER A 130 0.76 -8.15 22.05
CA SER A 130 0.50 -9.54 21.63
C SER A 130 -0.93 -9.73 21.16
N GLY A 131 -1.11 -10.29 19.96
CA GLY A 131 -2.41 -10.61 19.36
C GLY A 131 -3.16 -9.41 18.76
N GLU A 132 -2.60 -8.20 18.85
CA GLU A 132 -3.18 -6.98 18.28
C GLU A 132 -2.53 -6.63 16.94
N ASN A 133 -3.26 -5.91 16.10
CA ASN A 133 -2.74 -5.44 14.81
C ASN A 133 -1.67 -4.37 15.03
N GLY A 134 -0.52 -4.56 14.39
CA GLY A 134 0.55 -3.57 14.30
C GLY A 134 0.84 -3.22 12.84
N TYR A 135 1.40 -2.04 12.62
CA TYR A 135 1.75 -1.56 11.29
C TYR A 135 3.25 -1.32 11.19
N ILE A 136 3.91 -2.02 10.27
CA ILE A 136 5.32 -1.81 9.95
C ILE A 136 5.44 -1.01 8.66
N GLY A 137 6.45 -0.14 8.58
CA GLY A 137 6.80 0.54 7.34
C GLY A 137 8.01 -0.14 6.70
N PHE A 138 8.01 -0.27 5.38
CA PHE A 138 9.13 -0.79 4.63
C PHE A 138 9.42 0.08 3.40
N GLN A 139 10.62 -0.10 2.86
CA GLN A 139 11.01 0.40 1.55
C GLN A 139 11.56 -0.76 0.75
N PHE A 140 11.39 -0.71 -0.55
CA PHE A 140 12.02 -1.67 -1.44
C PHE A 140 12.38 -1.05 -2.79
N ARG A 141 13.20 -1.73 -3.60
CA ARG A 141 13.79 -1.19 -4.83
C ARG A 141 13.53 -2.04 -6.07
N PRO A 142 12.27 -2.16 -6.52
CA PRO A 142 11.99 -2.87 -7.76
C PRO A 142 12.55 -2.07 -8.93
N ALA A 143 13.32 -2.74 -9.80
CA ALA A 143 13.94 -2.16 -10.98
C ALA A 143 14.75 -0.84 -10.73
N GLY A 144 15.26 -0.63 -9.51
CA GLY A 144 16.12 0.50 -9.15
C GLY A 144 15.42 1.75 -8.59
N THR A 145 14.09 1.80 -8.57
CA THR A 145 13.33 2.89 -7.95
C THR A 145 13.00 2.54 -6.51
N THR A 146 13.25 3.43 -5.54
CA THR A 146 12.83 3.16 -4.14
C THR A 146 11.35 3.46 -3.97
N LEU A 147 10.59 2.45 -3.61
CA LEU A 147 9.17 2.52 -3.27
C LEU A 147 8.97 2.35 -1.77
N TYR A 148 7.90 2.93 -1.25
CA TYR A 148 7.55 2.86 0.17
C TYR A 148 6.25 2.11 0.36
N GLY A 149 6.20 1.27 1.39
CA GLY A 149 5.04 0.48 1.72
C GLY A 149 4.84 0.31 3.21
N TRP A 150 3.71 -0.29 3.55
CA TRP A 150 3.35 -0.69 4.89
C TRP A 150 2.81 -2.11 4.88
N ALA A 151 3.00 -2.83 5.98
CA ALA A 151 2.33 -4.10 6.23
C ALA A 151 1.64 -4.08 7.58
N GLU A 152 0.42 -4.62 7.61
CA GLU A 152 -0.28 -4.97 8.83
C GLU A 152 0.17 -6.36 9.25
N VAL A 153 0.61 -6.46 10.51
CA VAL A 153 1.15 -7.69 11.06
C VAL A 153 0.54 -7.96 12.43
N VAL A 154 0.43 -9.24 12.78
CA VAL A 154 0.02 -9.68 14.11
C VAL A 154 1.16 -10.51 14.71
N LEU A 155 1.64 -10.08 15.88
CA LEU A 155 2.62 -10.82 16.64
C LEU A 155 1.92 -11.42 17.85
N THR A 156 2.01 -12.74 18.03
CA THR A 156 1.38 -13.42 19.17
C THR A 156 2.46 -14.01 20.07
N GLU A 157 2.42 -13.66 21.35
CA GLU A 157 3.19 -14.35 22.38
C GLU A 157 2.59 -15.73 22.67
N GLY A 158 3.43 -16.73 22.90
CA GLY A 158 2.94 -18.07 23.17
C GLY A 158 3.90 -18.95 23.97
N GLY A 159 4.68 -18.36 24.87
CA GLY A 159 5.75 -19.10 25.56
C GLY A 159 6.71 -19.67 24.52
N ASP A 160 6.89 -20.99 24.47
CA ASP A 160 7.78 -21.62 23.47
C ASP A 160 7.29 -21.52 22.01
N THR A 161 6.08 -21.01 21.76
CA THR A 161 5.45 -20.98 20.42
C THR A 161 4.78 -19.63 20.12
N GLY A 162 5.56 -18.61 19.75
CA GLY A 162 5.02 -17.31 19.28
C GLY A 162 4.88 -17.25 17.77
N THR A 163 4.11 -16.28 17.25
CA THR A 163 3.87 -16.14 15.80
C THR A 163 4.16 -14.74 15.29
N PHE A 164 4.61 -14.65 14.04
CA PHE A 164 4.67 -13.45 13.22
C PHE A 164 3.81 -13.66 11.98
N GLU A 165 2.73 -12.92 11.85
CA GLU A 165 1.80 -13.02 10.73
C GLU A 165 1.75 -11.71 9.95
N ILE A 166 1.86 -11.78 8.63
CA ILE A 166 1.57 -10.65 7.73
C ILE A 166 0.14 -10.81 7.24
N VAL A 167 -0.73 -9.86 7.60
CA VAL A 167 -2.17 -9.88 7.30
C VAL A 167 -2.45 -9.28 5.92
N GLN A 168 -1.84 -8.12 5.65
CA GLN A 168 -1.95 -7.43 4.37
C GLN A 168 -0.82 -6.43 4.24
N TRP A 169 -0.52 -6.03 3.00
CA TRP A 169 0.43 -4.96 2.75
C TRP A 169 0.01 -4.13 1.56
N ALA A 170 0.56 -2.91 1.53
CA ALA A 170 0.43 -2.05 0.38
C ALA A 170 1.70 -1.23 0.16
N TYR A 171 1.92 -0.80 -1.07
CA TYR A 171 2.99 0.13 -1.41
C TYR A 171 2.53 1.18 -2.42
N GLU A 172 3.26 2.29 -2.48
CA GLU A 172 3.04 3.36 -3.44
C GLU A 172 4.02 3.20 -4.61
N ASP A 173 3.51 3.20 -5.84
CA ASP A 173 4.23 2.77 -7.05
C ASP A 173 5.05 3.85 -7.76
N THR A 174 5.07 5.09 -7.24
CA THR A 174 5.83 6.22 -7.82
C THR A 174 7.06 6.60 -7.00
N GLY A 175 7.19 6.08 -5.78
CA GLY A 175 8.24 6.44 -4.83
C GLY A 175 7.85 7.62 -3.92
N ALA A 176 6.57 8.01 -3.90
CA ALA A 176 6.04 8.95 -2.95
C ALA A 176 5.86 8.32 -1.56
N ASN A 177 5.67 9.18 -0.55
CA ASN A 177 5.42 8.72 0.81
C ASN A 177 4.03 8.07 0.90
N ILE A 178 3.90 7.05 1.74
CA ILE A 178 2.63 6.37 2.03
C ILE A 178 2.32 6.44 3.53
N GLN A 179 1.03 6.48 3.90
CA GLN A 179 0.60 6.32 5.29
C GLN A 179 0.28 4.85 5.57
N THR A 180 0.61 4.37 6.77
CA THR A 180 0.19 3.04 7.23
C THR A 180 -1.34 2.92 7.22
N GLY A 181 -1.84 1.81 6.68
CA GLY A 181 -3.27 1.56 6.48
C GLY A 181 -3.90 2.32 5.31
N ALA A 182 -3.11 3.04 4.49
CA ALA A 182 -3.62 3.65 3.27
C ALA A 182 -3.96 2.57 2.24
N ILE A 183 -5.21 2.55 1.81
CA ILE A 183 -5.76 1.70 0.74
C ILE A 183 -6.17 2.64 -0.40
N PRO A 184 -6.05 2.25 -1.68
CA PRO A 184 -6.55 3.06 -2.78
C PRO A 184 -7.98 3.48 -2.52
N GLU A 185 -8.26 4.78 -2.51
CA GLU A 185 -9.61 5.22 -2.79
C GLU A 185 -9.92 4.75 -4.21
N PRO A 186 -11.01 4.00 -4.45
CA PRO A 186 -11.35 3.59 -5.80
C PRO A 186 -11.57 4.84 -6.66
N ALA A 187 -10.58 5.21 -7.48
CA ALA A 187 -10.68 6.36 -8.38
C ALA A 187 -11.91 6.25 -9.30
N THR A 188 -12.40 5.03 -9.52
CA THR A 188 -13.61 4.68 -10.27
C THR A 188 -14.91 5.17 -9.61
N VAL A 189 -14.96 5.27 -8.27
CA VAL A 189 -16.20 5.69 -7.57
C VAL A 189 -16.35 7.21 -7.61
N ALA A 190 -15.26 7.96 -7.45
CA ALA A 190 -15.29 9.43 -7.53
C ALA A 190 -15.63 9.92 -8.95
N THR A 191 -15.04 9.28 -9.98
CA THR A 191 -15.37 9.58 -11.39
C THR A 191 -16.77 9.09 -11.78
N GLY A 192 -17.20 7.92 -11.28
CA GLY A 192 -18.54 7.39 -11.49
C GLY A 192 -19.64 8.27 -10.91
N LEU A 193 -19.48 8.78 -9.68
CA LEU A 193 -20.43 9.71 -9.05
C LEU A 193 -20.45 11.07 -9.76
N GLY A 194 -19.29 11.58 -10.18
CA GLY A 194 -19.22 12.80 -10.99
C GLY A 194 -19.93 12.66 -12.33
N ALA A 195 -19.73 11.53 -13.03
CA ALA A 195 -20.41 11.23 -14.29
C ALA A 195 -21.93 11.03 -14.12
N LEU A 196 -22.37 10.38 -13.04
CA LEU A 196 -23.80 10.23 -12.69
C LEU A 196 -24.45 11.58 -12.36
N ALA A 197 -23.78 12.44 -11.60
CA ALA A 197 -24.28 13.77 -11.28
C ALA A 197 -24.43 14.65 -12.53
N LEU A 198 -23.45 14.61 -13.44
CA LEU A 198 -23.51 15.30 -14.74
C LEU A 198 -24.59 14.71 -15.66
N GLY A 199 -24.73 13.37 -15.68
CA GLY A 199 -25.78 12.67 -16.40
C GLY A 199 -27.18 13.05 -15.90
N ALA A 200 -27.37 13.12 -14.58
CA ALA A 200 -28.64 13.52 -13.96
C ALA A 200 -29.00 14.99 -14.22
N ALA A 201 -28.02 15.89 -14.19
CA ALA A 201 -28.22 17.31 -14.53
C ALA A 201 -28.60 17.48 -16.01
N GLY A 202 -27.93 16.76 -16.91
CA GLY A 202 -28.26 16.72 -18.34
C GLY A 202 -29.67 16.21 -18.61
N LEU A 203 -30.06 15.09 -17.97
CA LEU A 203 -31.38 14.49 -18.12
C LEU A 203 -32.50 15.41 -17.59
N ARG A 204 -32.25 16.11 -16.48
CA ARG A 204 -33.20 17.07 -15.89
C ARG A 204 -33.45 18.27 -16.79
N ARG A 205 -32.40 18.76 -17.48
CA ARG A 205 -32.52 19.87 -18.44
C ARG A 205 -33.32 19.47 -19.68
N TRP A 206 -33.10 18.27 -20.22
CA TRP A 206 -33.83 17.75 -21.37
C TRP A 206 -35.33 17.56 -21.12
N ARG A 207 -35.69 17.12 -19.91
CA ARG A 207 -37.11 16.98 -19.50
C ARG A 207 -37.82 18.33 -19.46
N LYS A 208 -37.17 19.40 -18.97
CA LYS A 208 -37.75 20.76 -18.98
C LYS A 208 -37.99 21.29 -20.39
N THR A 209 -37.11 20.99 -21.35
CA THR A 209 -37.28 21.43 -22.73
C THR A 209 -38.43 20.73 -23.47
N LYS A 210 -38.80 19.50 -23.06
CA LYS A 210 -39.94 18.77 -23.65
C LYS A 210 -41.30 19.13 -23.06
N GLN A 211 -41.33 19.81 -21.91
CA GLN A 211 -42.58 20.25 -21.28
C GLN A 211 -42.99 21.68 -21.69
N ALA A 212 -42.08 22.41 -22.37
CA ALA A 212 -42.30 23.78 -22.84
C ALA A 212 -42.50 23.88 -24.37
N ALA A 213 -42.68 22.73 -25.05
CA ALA A 213 -43.01 22.60 -26.47
C ALA A 213 -44.31 21.80 -26.59
#